data_AF-A0A1V9F043-F1
#
_entry.id   AF-A0A1V9F043-F1
#
_cell.length_a   1.000
_cell.length_b   1.000
_cell.length_c   1.000
_cell.angle_alpha   90.00
_cell.angle_beta   90.00
_cell.angle_gamma   90.00
#
_symmetry.space_group_name_H-M   'P 1'
#
loop_
_entity.id
_entity.type
_entity.pdbx_description
1 polymer ?
#
loop_
_entity_poly.entity_id
_entity_poly.type
_entity_poly.pdbx_seq_one_letter_code
_entity_poly.pdbx_strand_id
1 'polypeptide(L)'
;MLFAIQLTAFSQNVLIRGQVKNNADSALAGVSVTIKGTVSSYITNDRGEFMIPKLKLPAELIFSSVGYQSQTFALERTDTTKFITIKLSPAEASLSEVVVIGYGTAKRKDIAGSAGSVMLRGVASLPKKALEGKVPGVASRKTTTVKREPAVAASTTPTSRLEAMETSPRIHSKILTAGELSDFKKWNLWGGYSGAEFKAWSKHWGLAPVKRYCVQVQNKDHKAIPGETVYLINTETNDTLWRAVTDNTGKAELWANLDMKEEERNRYTIVCRKETLRSPAAFENGINRITLRTSCAHSDIANIAFVVDATGSMGDEIKYLQEELNDVIAITSAKNKDLKLRIGSVFYRDKSDEYLTRFIDFQNDPAPLMEFINAQSARGGGDYQEAVEDALTTALDSMHWDSDARAKVIFLILDAPPHDAAKVKMQQLMRQAAAMGVRIVPVVCSGVDKSTEYLMRALALATNGSYVFLTDDSGVGGKHLKPTTDDYKVELLNDLLQRVIAEMVYIEPCNDAGKPEVPVTPDNNAKISVYPNPSAGRIQIKATEAIKEMYIADFTGKVLEKIAIWQKIHNWQTDLSRYPSGTYLIRYFTGQKGWGAEKVVLIK
;
A
#
# COMPACT_ATOMS: atom_id res chain seq x y z
N MET A 1 21.64 -63.21 -20.85
CA MET A 1 21.66 -61.73 -20.84
C MET A 1 20.20 -61.29 -20.91
N LEU A 2 19.54 -61.10 -19.74
CA LEU A 2 18.15 -60.64 -19.66
C LEU A 2 18.13 -59.12 -19.81
N PHE A 3 17.48 -58.61 -20.84
CA PHE A 3 17.34 -57.17 -21.08
C PHE A 3 16.17 -56.63 -20.24
N ALA A 4 16.47 -55.90 -19.17
CA ALA A 4 15.46 -55.20 -18.38
C ALA A 4 15.02 -53.94 -19.13
N ILE A 5 13.80 -53.97 -19.70
CA ILE A 5 13.16 -52.80 -20.29
C ILE A 5 12.70 -51.91 -19.13
N GLN A 6 13.41 -50.82 -18.87
CA GLN A 6 12.92 -49.76 -17.98
C GLN A 6 11.83 -48.98 -18.71
N LEU A 7 10.56 -49.18 -18.30
CA LEU A 7 9.49 -48.25 -18.68
C LEU A 7 9.70 -46.93 -17.95
N THR A 8 10.11 -45.91 -18.68
CA THR A 8 9.98 -44.52 -18.24
C THR A 8 8.51 -44.12 -18.37
N ALA A 9 7.79 -44.08 -17.26
CA ALA A 9 6.43 -43.56 -17.22
C ALA A 9 6.46 -42.04 -17.45
N PHE A 10 6.00 -41.59 -18.62
CA PHE A 10 5.75 -40.16 -18.87
C PHE A 10 4.61 -39.68 -17.96
N SER A 11 4.89 -38.72 -17.07
CA SER A 11 3.86 -38.01 -16.30
C SER A 11 2.92 -37.30 -17.28
N GLN A 12 1.67 -37.76 -17.36
CA GLN A 12 0.66 -37.18 -18.24
C GLN A 12 0.16 -35.86 -17.63
N ASN A 13 0.34 -34.76 -18.37
CA ASN A 13 -0.30 -33.49 -18.04
C ASN A 13 -1.78 -33.60 -18.38
N VAL A 14 -2.66 -33.22 -17.46
CA VAL A 14 -4.12 -33.28 -17.63
C VAL A 14 -4.76 -31.90 -17.64
N LEU A 15 -5.93 -31.82 -18.27
CA LEU A 15 -6.77 -30.63 -18.32
C LEU A 15 -7.79 -30.71 -17.17
N ILE A 16 -7.68 -29.81 -16.19
CA ILE A 16 -8.67 -29.68 -15.12
C ILE A 16 -9.61 -28.52 -15.44
N ARG A 17 -10.91 -28.71 -15.22
CA ARG A 17 -11.95 -27.68 -15.35
C ARG A 17 -12.81 -27.66 -14.11
N GLY A 18 -13.37 -26.51 -13.79
CA GLY A 18 -14.33 -26.43 -12.70
C GLY A 18 -15.02 -25.09 -12.60
N GLN A 19 -15.85 -24.97 -11.57
CA GLN A 19 -16.59 -23.77 -11.22
C GLN A 19 -16.50 -23.51 -9.72
N VAL A 20 -16.37 -22.25 -9.34
CA VAL A 20 -16.41 -21.80 -7.95
C VAL A 20 -17.71 -21.04 -7.68
N LYS A 21 -18.35 -21.35 -6.55
CA LYS A 21 -19.60 -20.75 -6.10
C LYS A 21 -19.52 -20.34 -4.63
N ASN A 22 -20.44 -19.49 -4.17
CA ASN A 22 -20.66 -19.23 -2.76
C ASN A 22 -21.68 -20.22 -2.15
N ASN A 23 -21.92 -20.10 -0.84
CA ASN A 23 -22.92 -20.90 -0.12
C ASN A 23 -24.36 -20.68 -0.60
N ALA A 24 -24.65 -19.58 -1.31
CA ALA A 24 -25.94 -19.29 -1.95
C ALA A 24 -26.00 -19.77 -3.42
N ASP A 25 -25.08 -20.64 -3.84
CA ASP A 25 -24.97 -21.21 -5.20
C ASP A 25 -24.79 -20.17 -6.33
N SER A 26 -24.43 -18.93 -5.99
CA SER A 26 -24.05 -17.90 -6.94
C SER A 26 -22.59 -18.09 -7.37
N ALA A 27 -22.32 -17.93 -8.67
CA ALA A 27 -20.98 -18.04 -9.23
C ALA A 27 -20.04 -16.95 -8.66
N LEU A 28 -18.79 -17.32 -8.37
CA LEU A 28 -17.77 -16.39 -7.89
C LEU A 28 -16.72 -16.13 -8.96
N ALA A 29 -16.76 -14.92 -9.52
CA ALA A 29 -15.75 -14.41 -10.43
C ALA A 29 -14.54 -13.86 -9.68
N GLY A 30 -13.35 -13.90 -10.29
CA GLY A 30 -12.14 -13.34 -9.68
C GLY A 30 -11.49 -14.22 -8.60
N VAL A 31 -11.92 -15.47 -8.44
CA VAL A 31 -11.31 -16.41 -7.50
C VAL A 31 -9.98 -16.88 -8.06
N SER A 32 -8.92 -16.74 -7.27
CA SER A 32 -7.59 -17.26 -7.57
C SER A 32 -7.57 -18.79 -7.34
N VAL A 33 -7.05 -19.52 -8.32
CA VAL A 33 -6.89 -20.97 -8.33
C VAL A 33 -5.40 -21.29 -8.49
N THR A 34 -4.70 -21.40 -7.36
CA THR A 34 -3.26 -21.60 -7.30
C THR A 34 -2.92 -23.07 -7.15
N ILE A 35 -1.94 -23.57 -7.91
CA ILE A 35 -1.40 -24.92 -7.72
C ILE A 35 -0.35 -24.84 -6.61
N LYS A 36 -0.60 -25.52 -5.48
CA LYS A 36 0.26 -25.46 -4.28
C LYS A 36 1.71 -25.84 -4.61
N GLY A 37 2.65 -25.09 -4.04
CA GLY A 37 4.09 -25.26 -4.27
C GLY A 37 4.56 -24.82 -5.65
N THR A 38 3.71 -24.14 -6.43
CA THR A 38 4.08 -23.55 -7.72
C THR A 38 3.66 -22.08 -7.78
N VAL A 39 4.23 -21.36 -8.75
CA VAL A 39 3.82 -20.00 -9.11
C VAL A 39 2.69 -19.95 -10.14
N SER A 40 2.10 -21.10 -10.48
CA SER A 40 1.02 -21.18 -11.47
C SER A 40 -0.34 -20.95 -10.83
N SER A 41 -0.96 -19.83 -11.14
CA SER A 41 -2.33 -19.49 -10.76
C SER A 41 -3.21 -19.18 -11.97
N TYR A 42 -4.52 -19.34 -11.79
CA TYR A 42 -5.59 -19.09 -12.77
C TYR A 42 -6.72 -18.33 -12.07
N ILE A 43 -7.48 -17.52 -12.81
CA ILE A 43 -8.63 -16.78 -12.26
C ILE A 43 -9.94 -17.34 -12.80
N THR A 44 -10.98 -17.40 -11.97
CA THR A 44 -12.34 -17.68 -12.43
C THR A 44 -12.94 -16.52 -13.22
N ASN A 45 -13.60 -16.84 -14.34
CA ASN A 45 -14.30 -15.85 -15.16
C ASN A 45 -15.59 -15.33 -14.49
N ASP A 46 -16.35 -14.47 -15.17
CA ASP A 46 -17.63 -13.92 -14.71
C ASP A 46 -18.70 -14.98 -14.37
N ARG A 47 -18.55 -16.20 -14.89
CA ARG A 47 -19.41 -17.35 -14.58
C ARG A 47 -18.84 -18.26 -13.49
N GLY A 48 -17.75 -17.85 -12.85
CA GLY A 48 -17.03 -18.60 -11.83
C GLY A 48 -16.26 -19.81 -12.37
N GLU A 49 -16.09 -19.94 -13.68
CA GLU A 49 -15.43 -21.10 -14.31
C GLU A 49 -13.92 -20.90 -14.40
N PHE A 50 -13.16 -21.97 -14.20
CA PHE A 50 -11.69 -22.00 -14.35
C PHE A 50 -11.23 -23.21 -15.18
N MET A 51 -10.04 -23.09 -15.76
CA MET A 51 -9.44 -24.16 -16.56
C MET A 51 -7.90 -24.18 -16.42
N ILE A 52 -7.35 -25.35 -16.08
CA ILE A 52 -5.92 -25.60 -15.90
C ILE A 52 -5.48 -26.61 -16.97
N PRO A 53 -4.82 -26.18 -18.07
CA PRO A 53 -4.61 -27.02 -19.24
C PRO A 53 -3.51 -28.07 -19.15
N LYS A 54 -2.56 -27.93 -18.21
CA LYS A 54 -1.39 -28.82 -18.10
C LYS A 54 -1.01 -29.11 -16.66
N LEU A 55 -1.95 -29.63 -15.86
CA LEU A 55 -1.68 -30.00 -14.48
C LEU A 55 -1.01 -31.37 -14.40
N LYS A 56 0.05 -31.50 -13.60
CA LYS A 56 0.61 -32.79 -13.21
C LYS A 56 -0.08 -33.25 -11.92
N LEU A 57 -0.47 -34.51 -11.86
CA LEU A 57 -1.12 -35.11 -10.69
C LEU A 57 -0.19 -36.09 -9.95
N PRO A 58 -0.31 -36.24 -8.62
CA PRO A 58 -1.25 -35.55 -7.73
C PRO A 58 -0.88 -34.07 -7.53
N ALA A 59 -1.88 -33.25 -7.22
CA ALA A 59 -1.69 -31.82 -6.97
C ALA A 59 -2.73 -31.31 -5.96
N GLU A 60 -2.39 -30.26 -5.23
CA GLU A 60 -3.34 -29.52 -4.40
C GLU A 60 -3.64 -28.16 -5.05
N LEU A 61 -4.91 -27.85 -5.20
CA LEU A 61 -5.38 -26.55 -5.67
C LEU A 61 -5.85 -25.72 -4.48
N ILE A 62 -5.39 -24.48 -4.39
CA ILE A 62 -5.80 -23.52 -3.37
C ILE A 62 -6.72 -22.50 -4.05
N PHE A 63 -7.95 -22.41 -3.54
CA PHE A 63 -8.97 -21.47 -3.98
C PHE A 63 -9.04 -20.33 -2.98
N SER A 64 -8.79 -19.11 -3.44
CA SER A 64 -8.79 -17.90 -2.60
C SER A 64 -9.55 -16.76 -3.24
N SER A 65 -10.27 -16.01 -2.41
CA SER A 65 -10.92 -14.76 -2.77
C SER A 65 -11.06 -13.89 -1.52
N VAL A 66 -10.87 -12.58 -1.66
CA VAL A 66 -11.08 -11.62 -0.57
C VAL A 66 -12.51 -11.77 0.00
N GLY A 67 -12.62 -11.84 1.33
CA GLY A 67 -13.88 -11.99 2.05
C GLY A 67 -14.40 -13.44 2.15
N TYR A 68 -13.66 -14.43 1.64
CA TYR A 68 -14.00 -15.84 1.73
C TYR A 68 -12.88 -16.63 2.43
N GLN A 69 -13.25 -17.70 3.13
CA GLN A 69 -12.29 -18.64 3.68
C GLN A 69 -11.65 -19.45 2.54
N SER A 70 -10.32 -19.43 2.47
CA SER A 70 -9.58 -20.19 1.46
C SER A 70 -9.75 -21.69 1.65
N GLN A 71 -9.87 -22.39 0.52
CA GLN A 71 -10.13 -23.82 0.49
C GLN A 71 -9.05 -24.53 -0.31
N THR A 72 -8.47 -25.57 0.26
CA THR A 72 -7.56 -26.48 -0.44
C THR A 72 -8.35 -27.69 -0.96
N PHE A 73 -8.10 -28.07 -2.20
CA PHE A 73 -8.69 -29.24 -2.84
C PHE A 73 -7.58 -30.14 -3.43
N ALA A 74 -7.47 -31.35 -2.91
CA ALA A 74 -6.52 -32.34 -3.40
C ALA A 74 -7.06 -33.05 -4.65
N LEU A 75 -6.20 -33.22 -5.64
CA LEU A 75 -6.43 -34.00 -6.85
C LEU A 75 -5.51 -35.20 -6.88
N GLU A 76 -6.11 -36.38 -6.98
CA GLU A 76 -5.39 -37.65 -7.05
C GLU A 76 -5.06 -38.00 -8.50
N ARG A 77 -4.13 -38.94 -8.71
CA ARG A 77 -3.74 -39.38 -10.07
C ARG A 77 -4.90 -39.89 -10.93
N THR A 78 -6.02 -40.28 -10.32
CA THR A 78 -7.24 -40.77 -10.98
C THR A 78 -8.19 -39.67 -11.47
N ASP A 79 -8.03 -38.41 -11.04
CA ASP A 79 -8.95 -37.29 -11.33
C ASP A 79 -8.73 -36.65 -12.73
N THR A 80 -8.34 -37.42 -13.74
CA THR A 80 -7.82 -36.93 -15.03
C THR A 80 -8.83 -36.18 -15.93
N THR A 81 -10.14 -36.27 -15.66
CA THR A 81 -11.22 -35.61 -16.46
C THR A 81 -12.33 -34.98 -15.61
N LYS A 82 -12.09 -34.76 -14.31
CA LYS A 82 -13.15 -34.35 -13.37
C LYS A 82 -13.49 -32.87 -13.54
N PHE A 83 -14.79 -32.56 -13.71
CA PHE A 83 -15.28 -31.20 -13.53
C PHE A 83 -15.47 -30.94 -12.03
N ILE A 84 -14.76 -29.96 -11.50
CA ILE A 84 -14.73 -29.70 -10.06
C ILE A 84 -15.70 -28.56 -9.73
N THR A 85 -16.56 -28.74 -8.73
CA THR A 85 -17.34 -27.63 -8.17
C THR A 85 -16.85 -27.35 -6.76
N ILE A 86 -16.41 -26.13 -6.51
CA ILE A 86 -15.92 -25.67 -5.20
C ILE A 86 -16.90 -24.66 -4.64
N LYS A 87 -17.21 -24.77 -3.35
CA LYS A 87 -18.04 -23.81 -2.62
C LYS A 87 -17.19 -23.10 -1.58
N LEU A 88 -16.97 -21.80 -1.75
CA LEU A 88 -16.29 -20.98 -0.76
C LEU A 88 -17.29 -20.43 0.26
N SER A 89 -16.95 -20.58 1.54
CA SER A 89 -17.68 -19.97 2.64
C SER A 89 -17.19 -18.54 2.88
N PRO A 90 -18.08 -17.57 3.16
CA PRO A 90 -17.65 -16.25 3.63
C PRO A 90 -16.73 -16.39 4.84
N ALA A 91 -15.65 -15.61 4.87
CA ALA A 91 -14.85 -15.50 6.09
C ALA A 91 -15.70 -14.80 7.16
N GLU A 92 -15.57 -15.20 8.44
CA GLU A 92 -16.24 -14.50 9.53
C GLU A 92 -15.78 -13.04 9.52
N ALA A 93 -16.72 -12.12 9.29
CA ALA A 93 -16.44 -10.70 9.21
C ALA A 93 -15.91 -10.20 10.56
N SER A 94 -14.60 -9.95 10.64
CA SER A 94 -14.12 -8.92 11.55
C SER A 94 -14.63 -7.61 10.98
N LEU A 95 -15.57 -6.97 11.68
CA LEU A 95 -16.18 -5.70 11.27
C LEU A 95 -15.05 -4.71 10.95
N SER A 96 -14.82 -4.51 9.66
CA SER A 96 -13.60 -3.95 9.15
C SER A 96 -13.73 -2.44 9.04
N GLU A 97 -12.70 -1.74 9.49
CA GLU A 97 -12.51 -0.33 9.17
C GLU A 97 -12.25 -0.21 7.67
N VAL A 98 -13.20 0.35 6.92
CA VAL A 98 -13.00 0.68 5.51
C VAL A 98 -13.19 2.16 5.28
N VAL A 99 -12.14 2.76 4.74
CA VAL A 99 -12.18 4.03 4.03
C VAL A 99 -11.97 3.66 2.55
N VAL A 100 -13.07 3.40 1.82
CA VAL A 100 -13.03 3.05 0.38
C VAL A 100 -12.68 4.28 -0.43
N ILE A 101 -11.54 4.29 -1.11
CA ILE A 101 -11.19 5.34 -2.08
C ILE A 101 -11.78 5.01 -3.45
N GLY A 102 -12.91 5.64 -3.79
CA GLY A 102 -13.37 5.84 -5.15
C GLY A 102 -12.77 7.12 -5.70
N TYR A 103 -11.83 7.01 -6.63
CA TYR A 103 -11.49 8.14 -7.49
C TYR A 103 -12.73 8.55 -8.31
N GLY A 104 -12.91 9.86 -8.46
CA GLY A 104 -13.99 10.46 -9.23
C GLY A 104 -14.22 9.79 -10.59
N THR A 105 -15.48 9.72 -10.97
CA THR A 105 -15.93 9.16 -12.24
C THR A 105 -15.33 9.94 -13.41
N ALA A 106 -14.32 9.38 -14.08
CA ALA A 106 -14.17 9.68 -15.49
C ALA A 106 -15.46 9.19 -16.17
N LYS A 107 -16.13 10.10 -16.89
CA LYS A 107 -17.38 9.81 -17.58
C LYS A 107 -17.22 8.52 -18.37
N ARG A 108 -18.19 7.62 -18.26
CA ARG A 108 -18.29 6.30 -18.92
C ARG A 108 -18.02 6.32 -20.44
N LYS A 109 -17.92 7.48 -21.08
CA LYS A 109 -17.62 7.62 -22.50
C LYS A 109 -16.13 7.56 -22.84
N ASP A 110 -15.21 7.80 -21.89
CA ASP A 110 -13.76 7.88 -22.18
C ASP A 110 -12.99 6.63 -21.71
N ILE A 111 -13.62 5.71 -20.97
CA ILE A 111 -12.98 4.49 -20.44
C ILE A 111 -13.26 3.23 -21.30
N ALA A 112 -14.27 3.27 -22.19
CA ALA A 112 -14.58 2.12 -23.05
C ALA A 112 -13.55 1.88 -24.19
N GLY A 113 -12.50 2.69 -24.29
CA GLY A 113 -11.54 2.64 -25.41
C GLY A 113 -10.15 2.08 -25.10
N SER A 114 -9.81 1.76 -23.84
CA SER A 114 -8.44 1.35 -23.50
C SER A 114 -8.40 0.24 -22.45
N ALA A 115 -9.04 -0.88 -22.77
CA ALA A 115 -8.74 -2.18 -22.19
C ALA A 115 -8.52 -3.17 -23.34
N GLY A 116 -7.42 -2.98 -24.05
CA GLY A 116 -6.91 -3.91 -25.05
C GLY A 116 -5.46 -4.19 -24.72
N SER A 117 -5.15 -5.47 -24.47
CA SER A 117 -3.80 -6.02 -24.27
C SER A 117 -2.72 -5.22 -25.00
N VAL A 118 -1.72 -4.75 -24.27
CA VAL A 118 -0.46 -4.24 -24.84
C VAL A 118 0.28 -5.43 -25.46
N MET A 119 -0.10 -5.81 -26.68
CA MET A 119 0.75 -6.63 -27.53
C MET A 119 1.85 -5.73 -28.10
N LEU A 120 3.06 -5.86 -27.55
CA LEU A 120 4.29 -5.44 -28.21
C LEU A 120 4.44 -6.23 -29.53
N ARG A 121 3.98 -5.65 -30.63
CA ARG A 121 4.33 -6.09 -31.98
C ARG A 121 4.69 -4.89 -32.86
N GLY A 122 5.98 -4.81 -33.16
CA GLY A 122 6.52 -4.55 -34.50
C GLY A 122 6.07 -3.28 -35.23
N VAL A 123 6.98 -2.32 -35.27
CA VAL A 123 7.10 -1.24 -36.27
C VAL A 123 6.48 -1.59 -37.64
N ALA A 124 5.44 -0.87 -38.07
CA ALA A 124 5.19 -0.54 -39.48
C ALA A 124 4.04 0.48 -39.71
N SER A 125 4.32 1.46 -40.58
CA SER A 125 3.41 2.28 -41.40
C SER A 125 2.73 3.54 -40.80
N LEU A 126 3.44 4.67 -40.90
CA LEU A 126 2.84 6.01 -40.94
C LEU A 126 2.26 6.29 -42.34
N PRO A 127 1.04 6.85 -42.48
CA PRO A 127 0.60 7.46 -43.73
C PRO A 127 1.14 8.90 -43.84
N LYS A 128 1.95 9.15 -44.88
CA LYS A 128 2.40 10.49 -45.29
C LYS A 128 1.28 11.23 -46.04
N LYS A 129 0.90 12.41 -45.55
CA LYS A 129 0.59 13.60 -46.39
C LYS A 129 0.67 14.87 -45.53
N ALA A 130 1.11 15.95 -46.17
CA ALA A 130 1.38 17.29 -45.65
C ALA A 130 2.69 17.47 -44.85
N LEU A 131 3.82 17.61 -45.57
CA LEU A 131 4.75 18.73 -45.38
C LEU A 131 5.73 18.73 -46.57
N GLU A 132 5.38 19.49 -47.60
CA GLU A 132 6.31 19.93 -48.65
C GLU A 132 7.03 21.18 -48.17
N GLY A 133 8.36 21.19 -48.25
CA GLY A 133 9.13 22.43 -48.16
C GLY A 133 10.58 22.27 -47.75
N LYS A 134 11.47 22.13 -48.76
CA LYS A 134 12.90 22.55 -48.79
C LYS A 134 13.82 21.85 -47.76
N VAL A 135 14.84 21.07 -48.12
CA VAL A 135 16.17 21.44 -48.67
C VAL A 135 16.96 20.11 -48.83
N PRO A 136 17.95 19.98 -49.75
CA PRO A 136 18.41 18.71 -50.31
C PRO A 136 19.60 18.07 -49.60
N GLY A 137 19.70 16.74 -49.72
CA GLY A 137 20.96 16.01 -49.48
C GLY A 137 20.76 14.59 -48.94
N VAL A 138 21.25 13.62 -49.72
CA VAL A 138 21.65 12.25 -49.34
C VAL A 138 20.76 11.14 -49.92
N ALA A 139 21.42 10.36 -50.79
CA ALA A 139 20.89 9.39 -51.73
C ALA A 139 20.41 8.09 -51.09
N SER A 140 19.34 7.52 -51.65
CA SER A 140 18.75 6.22 -51.30
C SER A 140 19.39 5.08 -52.07
N ARG A 141 19.69 3.96 -51.40
CA ARG A 141 20.01 2.66 -52.03
C ARG A 141 18.76 1.78 -52.02
N LYS A 142 18.32 1.36 -53.23
CA LYS A 142 17.15 0.52 -53.52
C LYS A 142 17.35 -0.92 -53.04
N THR A 143 16.30 -1.53 -52.49
CA THR A 143 16.07 -2.99 -52.63
C THR A 143 14.59 -3.28 -52.83
N THR A 144 14.36 -4.15 -53.80
CA THR A 144 13.15 -4.49 -54.54
C THR A 144 12.17 -5.41 -53.81
N THR A 145 10.89 -5.16 -54.08
CA THR A 145 9.70 -5.96 -53.74
C THR A 145 9.60 -7.21 -54.62
N VAL A 146 9.13 -8.35 -54.07
CA VAL A 146 8.60 -9.48 -54.85
C VAL A 146 7.16 -9.77 -54.43
N LYS A 147 6.32 -9.91 -55.45
CA LYS A 147 4.85 -10.08 -55.46
C LYS A 147 4.38 -11.41 -54.86
N ARG A 148 3.16 -11.41 -54.33
CA ARG A 148 2.27 -12.57 -54.13
C ARG A 148 1.12 -12.51 -55.14
N GLU A 149 0.59 -13.68 -55.51
CA GLU A 149 -0.73 -13.89 -56.12
C GLU A 149 -1.18 -15.38 -55.88
N PRO A 150 -2.46 -15.79 -56.10
CA PRO A 150 -3.36 -16.07 -54.97
C PRO A 150 -4.15 -17.43 -54.99
N ALA A 151 -4.79 -17.69 -53.83
CA ALA A 151 -6.08 -18.33 -53.50
C ALA A 151 -6.62 -19.61 -54.21
N VAL A 152 -7.08 -20.56 -53.38
CA VAL A 152 -8.20 -21.51 -53.64
C VAL A 152 -9.05 -21.66 -52.35
N ALA A 153 -10.38 -21.57 -52.49
CA ALA A 153 -11.44 -21.76 -51.48
C ALA A 153 -11.76 -23.27 -51.28
N ALA A 154 -12.57 -23.82 -50.36
CA ALA A 154 -13.57 -23.40 -49.38
C ALA A 154 -13.80 -24.58 -48.39
N SER A 155 -14.42 -24.37 -47.21
CA SER A 155 -15.50 -25.22 -46.66
C SER A 155 -15.88 -24.81 -45.22
N THR A 156 -17.18 -24.77 -44.98
CA THR A 156 -17.94 -24.27 -43.82
C THR A 156 -18.20 -25.31 -42.72
N THR A 157 -18.11 -24.92 -41.44
CA THR A 157 -18.98 -25.42 -40.34
C THR A 157 -19.07 -24.36 -39.22
N PRO A 158 -20.24 -24.12 -38.61
CA PRO A 158 -20.42 -23.07 -37.59
C PRO A 158 -20.13 -23.62 -36.19
N THR A 159 -19.22 -23.00 -35.45
CA THR A 159 -19.10 -23.23 -34.00
C THR A 159 -19.03 -21.90 -33.27
N SER A 160 -19.96 -21.76 -32.33
CA SER A 160 -20.13 -20.64 -31.42
C SER A 160 -18.81 -20.19 -30.79
N ARG A 161 -18.61 -18.88 -30.86
CA ARG A 161 -17.56 -18.10 -30.21
C ARG A 161 -17.69 -18.24 -28.69
N LEU A 162 -17.01 -19.23 -28.10
CA LEU A 162 -16.55 -19.15 -26.72
C LEU A 162 -15.37 -18.17 -26.75
N GLU A 163 -15.58 -16.99 -26.18
CA GLU A 163 -14.50 -16.05 -25.90
C GLU A 163 -13.41 -16.80 -25.15
N ALA A 164 -12.19 -16.73 -25.69
CA ALA A 164 -11.04 -17.45 -25.17
C ALA A 164 -10.72 -16.92 -23.77
N MET A 165 -11.12 -17.67 -22.74
CA MET A 165 -10.54 -17.62 -21.40
C MET A 165 -9.02 -17.68 -21.58
N GLU A 166 -8.24 -16.70 -21.13
CA GLU A 166 -6.78 -16.70 -21.31
C GLU A 166 -6.17 -17.95 -20.64
N THR A 167 -5.63 -18.88 -21.44
CA THR A 167 -5.30 -20.26 -21.03
C THR A 167 -3.81 -20.51 -20.74
N SER A 168 -3.06 -19.54 -20.21
CA SER A 168 -1.64 -19.76 -19.87
C SER A 168 -1.41 -19.58 -18.38
N PRO A 169 -0.71 -20.52 -17.68
CA PRO A 169 -0.21 -20.24 -16.34
C PRO A 169 0.72 -19.03 -16.42
N ARG A 170 0.25 -17.91 -15.89
CA ARG A 170 1.03 -16.70 -15.72
C ARG A 170 0.84 -16.25 -14.28
N ILE A 171 1.95 -15.89 -13.65
CA ILE A 171 1.88 -15.04 -12.47
C ILE A 171 1.23 -13.75 -12.98
N HIS A 172 0.13 -13.36 -12.33
CA HIS A 172 -0.60 -12.15 -12.63
C HIS A 172 -0.78 -11.41 -11.30
N SER A 173 -0.96 -10.09 -11.36
CA SER A 173 -1.27 -9.27 -10.18
C SER A 173 -2.65 -9.61 -9.60
N LYS A 174 -2.97 -9.09 -8.41
CA LYS A 174 -4.26 -9.31 -7.70
C LYS A 174 -4.42 -10.70 -7.09
N ILE A 175 -3.35 -11.25 -6.56
CA ILE A 175 -3.34 -12.54 -5.86
C ILE A 175 -3.04 -12.33 -4.38
N LEU A 176 -1.98 -11.58 -4.06
CA LEU A 176 -1.56 -11.40 -2.67
C LEU A 176 -2.61 -10.61 -1.91
N THR A 177 -2.88 -11.04 -0.68
CA THR A 177 -3.78 -10.36 0.24
C THR A 177 -2.99 -9.74 1.37
N ALA A 178 -3.43 -8.58 1.84
CA ALA A 178 -2.73 -7.82 2.86
C ALA A 178 -3.71 -7.06 3.76
N GLY A 179 -3.24 -6.71 4.94
CA GLY A 179 -3.90 -5.78 5.85
C GLY A 179 -3.03 -4.56 6.12
N GLU A 180 -3.66 -3.47 6.54
CA GLU A 180 -2.99 -2.25 7.00
C GLU A 180 -3.31 -2.00 8.47
N LEU A 181 -2.28 -1.66 9.23
CA LEU A 181 -2.39 -1.12 10.58
C LEU A 181 -1.72 0.26 10.62
N SER A 182 -2.47 1.26 11.05
CA SER A 182 -1.90 2.57 11.39
C SER A 182 -2.03 2.81 12.87
N ASP A 183 -0.90 2.83 13.58
CA ASP A 183 -0.87 3.13 15.01
C ASP A 183 -1.34 4.57 15.32
N PHE A 184 -1.32 5.46 14.33
CA PHE A 184 -1.95 6.78 14.43
C PHE A 184 -3.48 6.75 14.41
N LYS A 185 -4.08 5.73 13.79
CA LYS A 185 -5.53 5.47 13.79
C LYS A 185 -5.96 4.77 15.08
N LYS A 186 -5.05 4.01 15.71
CA LYS A 186 -5.29 3.18 16.89
C LYS A 186 -4.35 3.52 18.05
N TRP A 187 -4.19 4.80 18.34
CA TRP A 187 -3.18 5.29 19.30
C TRP A 187 -3.28 4.64 20.69
N ASN A 188 -4.50 4.38 21.16
CA ASN A 188 -4.71 3.69 22.44
C ASN A 188 -4.19 2.25 22.43
N LEU A 189 -4.16 1.58 21.27
CA LEU A 189 -3.54 0.26 21.18
C LEU A 189 -2.03 0.38 21.34
N TRP A 190 -1.38 1.31 20.64
CA TRP A 190 0.05 1.56 20.81
C TRP A 190 0.43 1.87 22.26
N GLY A 191 -0.29 2.80 22.91
CA GLY A 191 -0.07 3.14 24.32
C GLY A 191 -0.53 2.07 25.32
N GLY A 192 -1.55 1.29 24.95
CA GLY A 192 -2.21 0.27 25.79
C GLY A 192 -1.59 -1.13 25.67
N TYR A 193 -0.75 -1.38 24.66
CA TYR A 193 0.08 -2.60 24.54
C TYR A 193 1.22 -2.64 25.57
N SER A 194 1.13 -1.88 26.68
CA SER A 194 2.08 -1.86 27.81
C SER A 194 2.23 -3.19 28.57
N GLY A 195 1.80 -4.31 27.99
CA GLY A 195 2.10 -5.65 28.45
C GLY A 195 3.61 -5.93 28.43
N ALA A 196 3.99 -7.02 29.09
CA ALA A 196 5.39 -7.41 29.25
C ALA A 196 6.14 -7.56 27.92
N GLU A 197 5.45 -8.00 26.87
CA GLU A 197 6.02 -8.26 25.55
C GLU A 197 6.50 -6.98 24.83
N PHE A 198 5.66 -5.95 24.76
CA PHE A 198 6.04 -4.67 24.15
C PHE A 198 7.19 -4.00 24.92
N LYS A 199 7.17 -4.12 26.26
CA LYS A 199 8.28 -3.63 27.10
C LYS A 199 9.58 -4.39 26.82
N ALA A 200 9.51 -5.69 26.55
CA ALA A 200 10.66 -6.49 26.18
C ALA A 200 11.23 -6.07 24.82
N TRP A 201 10.38 -5.90 23.79
CA TRP A 201 10.81 -5.49 22.46
C TRP A 201 11.30 -4.05 22.41
N SER A 202 10.64 -3.14 23.12
CA SER A 202 11.10 -1.76 23.32
C SER A 202 12.52 -1.74 23.89
N LYS A 203 12.79 -2.54 24.94
CA LYS A 203 14.13 -2.67 25.53
C LYS A 203 15.13 -3.32 24.58
N HIS A 204 14.72 -4.36 23.85
CA HIS A 204 15.59 -5.08 22.92
C HIS A 204 16.07 -4.18 21.77
N TRP A 205 15.17 -3.37 21.19
CA TRP A 205 15.48 -2.46 20.09
C TRP A 205 15.97 -1.07 20.54
N GLY A 206 15.86 -0.76 21.85
CA GLY A 206 16.15 0.57 22.39
C GLY A 206 15.25 1.65 21.80
N LEU A 207 14.00 1.29 21.48
CA LEU A 207 13.03 2.15 20.82
C LEU A 207 11.78 2.23 21.68
N ALA A 208 11.27 3.44 21.87
CA ALA A 208 9.99 3.70 22.50
C ALA A 208 9.38 4.96 21.87
N PRO A 209 8.57 4.83 20.80
CA PRO A 209 7.75 5.92 20.28
C PRO A 209 6.74 6.46 21.31
N VAL A 210 7.23 7.23 22.29
CA VAL A 210 6.48 7.88 23.37
C VAL A 210 6.81 9.37 23.43
N LYS A 211 6.03 10.15 24.21
CA LYS A 211 6.13 11.61 24.26
C LYS A 211 6.04 12.23 22.86
N ARG A 212 4.92 11.94 22.19
CA ARG A 212 4.60 12.38 20.83
C ARG A 212 4.09 13.82 20.84
N TYR A 213 4.60 14.64 19.93
CA TYR A 213 4.13 16.01 19.69
C TYR A 213 3.74 16.15 18.22
N CYS A 214 2.44 16.31 17.96
CA CYS A 214 1.93 16.55 16.62
C CYS A 214 1.76 18.06 16.40
N VAL A 215 2.14 18.55 15.22
CA VAL A 215 2.03 19.97 14.84
C VAL A 215 1.29 20.09 13.52
N GLN A 216 0.22 20.87 13.51
CA GLN A 216 -0.42 21.34 12.28
C GLN A 216 0.19 22.68 11.86
N VAL A 217 0.80 22.70 10.68
CA VAL A 217 1.24 23.93 10.01
C VAL A 217 0.20 24.30 8.96
N GLN A 218 -0.23 25.57 9.00
CA GLN A 218 -1.24 26.11 8.10
C GLN A 218 -0.97 27.58 7.77
N ASN A 219 -1.62 28.13 6.76
CA ASN A 219 -1.57 29.58 6.50
C ASN A 219 -2.73 30.33 7.18
N LYS A 220 -2.77 31.65 6.96
CA LYS A 220 -3.83 32.54 7.48
C LYS A 220 -5.22 32.21 6.95
N ASP A 221 -5.31 31.62 5.76
CA ASP A 221 -6.55 31.19 5.11
C ASP A 221 -6.94 29.77 5.54
N HIS A 222 -6.29 29.22 6.58
CA HIS A 222 -6.52 27.87 7.06
C HIS A 222 -6.33 26.78 6.00
N LYS A 223 -5.38 26.96 5.08
CA LYS A 223 -4.92 25.89 4.19
C LYS A 223 -3.70 25.21 4.81
N ALA A 224 -3.65 23.88 4.73
CA ALA A 224 -2.50 23.10 5.16
C ALA A 224 -1.24 23.46 4.36
N ILE A 225 -0.08 23.50 5.02
CA ILE A 225 1.20 23.80 4.36
C ILE A 225 2.11 22.57 4.46
N PRO A 226 2.24 21.76 3.38
CA PRO A 226 3.14 20.62 3.33
C PRO A 226 4.60 21.07 3.10
N GLY A 227 5.56 20.18 3.34
CA GLY A 227 6.96 20.39 2.97
C GLY A 227 7.75 21.32 3.91
N GLU A 228 7.18 21.71 5.05
CA GLU A 228 7.86 22.57 6.02
C GLU A 228 8.64 21.77 7.05
N THR A 229 9.89 22.15 7.27
CA THR A 229 10.71 21.56 8.33
C THR A 229 10.26 22.09 9.70
N VAL A 230 10.05 21.15 10.63
CA VAL A 230 9.65 21.40 12.01
C VAL A 230 10.67 20.76 12.95
N TYR A 231 11.08 21.50 13.96
CA TYR A 231 12.08 21.09 14.94
C TYR A 231 11.45 20.98 16.32
N LEU A 232 11.75 19.91 17.05
CA LEU A 232 11.53 19.79 18.50
C LEU A 232 12.87 20.00 19.21
N ILE A 233 12.93 20.98 20.09
CA ILE A 233 14.17 21.41 20.73
C ILE A 233 14.04 21.27 22.25
N ASN A 234 15.04 20.66 22.88
CA ASN A 234 15.18 20.65 24.33
C ASN A 234 15.63 22.04 24.80
N THR A 235 14.85 22.70 25.67
CA THR A 235 15.15 24.08 26.09
C THR A 235 16.27 24.20 27.11
N GLU A 236 16.68 23.09 27.73
CA GLU A 236 17.74 23.06 28.73
C GLU A 236 19.10 22.86 28.09
N THR A 237 19.20 21.93 27.13
CA THR A 237 20.44 21.65 26.40
C THR A 237 20.58 22.44 25.10
N ASN A 238 19.48 22.99 24.58
CA ASN A 238 19.37 23.61 23.26
C ASN A 238 19.62 22.64 22.08
N ASP A 239 19.54 21.32 22.33
CA ASP A 239 19.69 20.30 21.30
C ASP A 239 18.39 20.11 20.50
N THR A 240 18.54 19.84 19.20
CA THR A 240 17.43 19.38 18.36
C THR A 240 17.17 17.90 18.65
N LEU A 241 16.07 17.61 19.34
CA LEU A 241 15.65 16.25 19.66
C LEU A 241 15.04 15.54 18.46
N TRP A 242 14.26 16.25 17.64
CA TRP A 242 13.61 15.68 16.47
C TRP A 242 13.47 16.72 15.37
N ARG A 243 13.67 16.28 14.12
CA ARG A 243 13.38 17.06 12.92
C ARG A 243 12.43 16.26 12.05
N ALA A 244 11.34 16.88 11.63
CA ALA A 244 10.39 16.28 10.69
C ALA A 244 9.99 17.29 9.62
N VAL A 245 9.36 16.81 8.54
CA VAL A 245 8.76 17.65 7.50
C VAL A 245 7.25 17.47 7.52
N THR A 246 6.48 18.54 7.30
CA THR A 246 5.02 18.45 7.25
C THR A 246 4.56 17.62 6.05
N ASP A 247 3.63 16.70 6.31
CA ASP A 247 3.03 15.83 5.31
C ASP A 247 2.03 16.58 4.41
N ASN A 248 1.39 15.85 3.51
CA ASN A 248 0.38 16.35 2.58
C ASN A 248 -0.87 16.94 3.27
N THR A 249 -1.04 16.74 4.58
CA THR A 249 -2.08 17.34 5.41
C THR A 249 -1.57 18.53 6.24
N GLY A 250 -0.31 18.93 6.06
CA GLY A 250 0.37 19.98 6.81
C GLY A 250 0.77 19.55 8.22
N LYS A 251 0.80 18.25 8.53
CA LYS A 251 1.14 17.75 9.87
C LYS A 251 2.54 17.20 9.95
N ALA A 252 3.23 17.46 11.05
CA ALA A 252 4.52 16.87 11.38
C ALA A 252 4.45 16.13 12.72
N GLU A 253 5.05 14.94 12.79
CA GLU A 253 5.15 14.13 14.00
C GLU A 253 6.55 14.25 14.59
N LEU A 254 6.62 14.63 15.86
CA LEU A 254 7.86 14.84 16.59
C LEU A 254 7.88 13.95 17.82
N TRP A 255 9.07 13.45 18.16
CA TRP A 255 9.26 12.50 19.25
C TRP A 255 10.30 13.04 20.22
N ALA A 256 9.90 13.31 21.46
CA ALA A 256 10.88 13.73 22.46
C ALA A 256 11.77 12.55 22.86
N ASN A 257 11.23 11.34 22.99
CA ASN A 257 11.97 10.23 23.61
C ASN A 257 11.94 8.91 22.81
N LEU A 258 12.14 8.98 21.49
CA LEU A 258 12.10 7.78 20.64
C LEU A 258 13.14 6.72 21.06
N ASP A 259 14.36 7.14 21.42
CA ASP A 259 15.48 6.26 21.75
C ASP A 259 15.69 6.08 23.26
N MET A 260 14.68 6.43 24.08
CA MET A 260 14.67 6.21 25.53
C MET A 260 15.78 6.94 26.33
N LYS A 261 16.31 8.05 25.80
CA LYS A 261 17.40 8.83 26.43
C LYS A 261 16.95 10.11 27.13
N GLU A 262 15.75 10.62 26.86
CA GLU A 262 15.29 11.88 27.46
C GLU A 262 14.66 11.70 28.84
N GLU A 263 15.03 12.59 29.75
CA GLU A 263 14.47 12.67 31.11
C GLU A 263 13.01 13.17 31.13
N GLU A 264 12.29 12.90 32.23
CA GLU A 264 10.85 13.21 32.34
C GLU A 264 10.53 14.70 32.52
N ARG A 265 11.47 15.51 33.04
CA ARG A 265 11.20 16.91 33.41
C ARG A 265 11.54 17.94 32.34
N ASN A 266 12.12 17.52 31.22
CA ASN A 266 12.61 18.43 30.19
C ASN A 266 11.47 19.25 29.58
N ARG A 267 11.74 20.54 29.39
CA ARG A 267 10.85 21.46 28.67
C ARG A 267 11.26 21.54 27.20
N TYR A 268 10.28 21.57 26.30
CA TYR A 268 10.53 21.59 24.86
C TYR A 268 9.98 22.85 24.20
N THR A 269 10.55 23.22 23.06
CA THR A 269 9.95 24.17 22.12
C THR A 269 9.80 23.52 20.75
N ILE A 270 8.82 23.98 19.99
CA ILE A 270 8.65 23.61 18.58
C ILE A 270 8.94 24.83 17.72
N VAL A 271 9.79 24.67 16.72
CA VAL A 271 10.19 25.75 15.79
C VAL A 271 9.86 25.34 14.37
N CYS A 272 9.22 26.26 13.63
CA CYS A 272 9.04 26.14 12.19
C CYS A 272 9.27 27.52 11.56
N ARG A 273 10.28 27.60 10.68
CA ARG A 273 10.78 28.88 10.14
C ARG A 273 11.10 29.89 11.24
N LYS A 274 10.37 31.00 11.31
CA LYS A 274 10.52 32.08 12.29
C LYS A 274 9.53 31.96 13.46
N GLU A 275 8.60 31.01 13.40
CA GLU A 275 7.59 30.81 14.43
C GLU A 275 8.12 29.85 15.50
N THR A 276 7.88 30.17 16.76
CA THR A 276 8.31 29.36 17.91
C THR A 276 7.15 29.16 18.88
N LEU A 277 6.84 27.90 19.14
CA LEU A 277 5.90 27.46 20.16
C LEU A 277 6.66 27.05 21.42
N ARG A 278 6.58 27.87 22.48
CA ARG A 278 7.40 27.73 23.70
C ARG A 278 6.97 26.65 24.68
N SER A 279 5.72 26.18 24.58
CA SER A 279 5.16 25.19 25.50
C SER A 279 4.22 24.28 24.72
N PRO A 280 4.77 23.41 23.86
CA PRO A 280 3.97 22.52 23.04
C PRO A 280 3.24 21.50 23.92
N ALA A 281 1.99 21.21 23.56
CA ALA A 281 1.21 20.14 24.17
C ALA A 281 1.65 18.78 23.60
N ALA A 282 1.85 17.79 24.47
CA ALA A 282 1.94 16.40 24.03
C ALA A 282 0.60 15.97 23.39
N PHE A 283 0.64 15.02 22.46
CA PHE A 283 -0.51 14.67 21.61
C PHE A 283 -1.74 14.24 22.42
N GLU A 284 -1.56 13.58 23.56
CA GLU A 284 -2.65 13.21 24.48
C GLU A 284 -3.47 14.42 24.99
N ASN A 285 -2.87 15.62 24.98
CA ASN A 285 -3.49 16.89 25.35
C ASN A 285 -3.94 17.72 24.13
N GLY A 286 -3.74 17.20 22.92
CA GLY A 286 -4.16 17.84 21.66
C GLY A 286 -3.01 18.14 20.70
N ILE A 287 -3.39 18.60 19.49
CA ILE A 287 -2.44 18.94 18.42
C ILE A 287 -1.99 20.41 18.54
N ASN A 288 -0.69 20.63 18.36
CA ASN A 288 -0.07 21.95 18.31
C ASN A 288 -0.33 22.65 16.98
N ARG A 289 -0.21 23.98 16.94
CA ARG A 289 -0.42 24.75 15.70
C ARG A 289 0.64 25.81 15.47
N ILE A 290 1.04 25.94 14.21
CA ILE A 290 1.82 27.07 13.71
C ILE A 290 1.11 27.65 12.49
N THR A 291 0.95 28.98 12.45
CA THR A 291 0.35 29.69 11.31
C THR A 291 1.40 30.51 10.59
N LEU A 292 1.65 30.21 9.32
CA LEU A 292 2.64 30.88 8.49
C LEU A 292 2.00 31.94 7.59
N ARG A 293 2.77 33.00 7.30
CA ARG A 293 2.39 34.02 6.29
C ARG A 293 2.86 33.58 4.90
N THR A 294 2.23 32.55 4.36
CA THR A 294 2.58 31.95 3.06
C THR A 294 1.32 31.65 2.26
N SER A 295 1.37 31.91 0.96
CA SER A 295 0.30 31.51 0.02
C SER A 295 0.30 30.00 -0.14
N CYS A 296 -0.87 29.42 -0.41
CA CYS A 296 -0.95 28.00 -0.73
C CYS A 296 -0.17 27.72 -2.04
N ALA A 297 0.74 26.74 -1.97
CA ALA A 297 1.50 26.22 -3.11
C ALA A 297 1.85 24.76 -2.83
N HIS A 298 1.87 23.92 -3.87
CA HIS A 298 2.20 22.50 -3.77
C HIS A 298 3.00 22.07 -5.00
N SER A 299 4.05 21.27 -4.81
CA SER A 299 4.88 20.74 -5.91
C SER A 299 4.18 19.58 -6.58
N ASP A 300 4.13 19.50 -7.90
CA ASP A 300 3.54 18.36 -8.64
C ASP A 300 4.44 17.11 -8.70
N ILE A 301 5.40 16.98 -7.79
CA ILE A 301 6.33 15.84 -7.74
C ILE A 301 5.99 14.94 -6.55
N ALA A 302 5.98 13.63 -6.76
CA ALA A 302 5.99 12.64 -5.70
C ALA A 302 7.04 11.56 -5.98
N ASN A 303 7.85 11.23 -4.96
CA ASN A 303 8.85 10.18 -5.05
C ASN A 303 8.38 8.93 -4.28
N ILE A 304 8.43 7.77 -4.93
CA ILE A 304 8.10 6.47 -4.34
C ILE A 304 9.26 5.51 -4.57
N ALA A 305 9.76 4.89 -3.50
CA ALA A 305 10.80 3.88 -3.58
C ALA A 305 10.29 2.54 -3.04
N PHE A 306 10.50 1.46 -3.80
CA PHE A 306 10.29 0.09 -3.31
C PHE A 306 11.63 -0.48 -2.87
N VAL A 307 11.79 -0.73 -1.57
CA VAL A 307 12.99 -1.34 -0.98
C VAL A 307 12.64 -2.79 -0.65
N VAL A 308 13.21 -3.74 -1.37
CA VAL A 308 12.71 -5.12 -1.44
C VAL A 308 13.78 -6.11 -1.04
N ASP A 309 13.44 -6.96 -0.08
CA ASP A 309 14.24 -8.12 0.27
C ASP A 309 14.29 -9.12 -0.91
N ALA A 310 15.50 -9.61 -1.20
CA ALA A 310 15.77 -10.53 -2.28
C ALA A 310 16.55 -11.77 -1.82
N THR A 311 16.50 -12.08 -0.53
CA THR A 311 17.17 -13.25 0.06
C THR A 311 16.42 -14.54 -0.29
N GLY A 312 17.01 -15.68 0.06
CA GLY A 312 16.44 -16.98 -0.30
C GLY A 312 15.07 -17.25 0.32
N SER A 313 14.77 -16.70 1.49
CA SER A 313 13.51 -16.92 2.21
C SER A 313 12.30 -16.31 1.49
N MET A 314 12.48 -15.19 0.79
CA MET A 314 11.48 -14.56 -0.08
C MET A 314 11.12 -15.40 -1.33
N GLY A 315 11.68 -16.59 -1.51
CA GLY A 315 11.57 -17.39 -2.73
C GLY A 315 10.16 -17.84 -3.10
N ASP A 316 9.28 -17.95 -2.12
CA ASP A 316 7.87 -18.30 -2.27
C ASP A 316 6.98 -17.09 -2.65
N GLU A 317 7.39 -15.87 -2.31
CA GLU A 317 6.59 -14.65 -2.55
C GLU A 317 7.16 -13.69 -3.61
N ILE A 318 8.49 -13.63 -3.82
CA ILE A 318 9.13 -12.56 -4.60
C ILE A 318 8.56 -12.41 -6.01
N LYS A 319 8.20 -13.52 -6.66
CA LYS A 319 7.65 -13.49 -8.02
C LYS A 319 6.22 -12.94 -8.05
N TYR A 320 5.42 -13.22 -7.02
CA TYR A 320 4.10 -12.62 -6.86
C TYR A 320 4.22 -11.13 -6.54
N LEU A 321 5.12 -10.76 -5.62
CA LEU A 321 5.42 -9.37 -5.28
C LEU A 321 5.84 -8.57 -6.52
N GLN A 322 6.71 -9.11 -7.38
CA GLN A 322 7.10 -8.45 -8.64
C GLN A 322 5.89 -8.12 -9.52
N GLU A 323 4.94 -9.04 -9.69
CA GLU A 323 3.73 -8.78 -10.47
C GLU A 323 2.79 -7.77 -9.79
N GLU A 324 2.61 -7.84 -8.47
CA GLU A 324 1.82 -6.85 -7.72
C GLU A 324 2.43 -5.46 -7.83
N LEU A 325 3.75 -5.33 -7.67
CA LEU A 325 4.46 -4.07 -7.78
C LEU A 325 4.35 -3.49 -9.19
N ASN A 326 4.52 -4.31 -10.23
CA ASN A 326 4.34 -3.86 -11.62
C ASN A 326 2.93 -3.31 -11.86
N ASP A 327 1.89 -3.97 -11.33
CA ASP A 327 0.51 -3.51 -11.41
C ASP A 327 0.28 -2.19 -10.66
N VAL A 328 0.79 -2.09 -9.42
CA VAL A 328 0.75 -0.84 -8.63
C VAL A 328 1.42 0.29 -9.38
N ILE A 329 2.62 0.07 -9.92
CA ILE A 329 3.38 1.07 -10.68
C ILE A 329 2.60 1.51 -11.92
N ALA A 330 2.10 0.56 -12.72
CA ALA A 330 1.37 0.83 -13.94
C ALA A 330 0.10 1.65 -13.67
N ILE A 331 -0.73 1.19 -12.73
CA ILE A 331 -2.01 1.81 -12.43
C ILE A 331 -1.84 3.16 -11.74
N THR A 332 -0.93 3.28 -10.78
CA THR A 332 -0.70 4.53 -10.06
C THR A 332 -0.17 5.61 -11.02
N SER A 333 0.75 5.25 -11.92
CA SER A 333 1.25 6.17 -12.95
C SER A 333 0.13 6.59 -13.91
N ALA A 334 -0.73 5.66 -14.33
CA ALA A 334 -1.84 5.95 -15.24
C ALA A 334 -2.95 6.81 -14.61
N LYS A 335 -3.21 6.66 -13.30
CA LYS A 335 -4.24 7.41 -12.56
C LYS A 335 -3.81 8.84 -12.23
N ASN A 336 -2.51 9.10 -12.06
CA ASN A 336 -2.00 10.38 -11.59
C ASN A 336 -1.29 11.17 -12.70
N LYS A 337 -1.97 11.40 -13.83
CA LYS A 337 -1.38 12.08 -15.01
C LYS A 337 -0.93 13.52 -14.75
N ASP A 338 -1.56 14.17 -13.77
CA ASP A 338 -1.24 15.55 -13.37
C ASP A 338 -0.11 15.61 -12.32
N LEU A 339 0.36 14.45 -11.85
CA LEU A 339 1.46 14.32 -10.89
C LEU A 339 2.68 13.71 -11.61
N LYS A 340 3.84 14.35 -11.47
CA LYS A 340 5.13 13.76 -11.83
C LYS A 340 5.50 12.71 -10.79
N LEU A 341 4.90 11.54 -10.94
CA LEU A 341 5.19 10.39 -10.11
C LEU A 341 6.52 9.79 -10.55
N ARG A 342 7.51 9.83 -9.65
CA ARG A 342 8.82 9.23 -9.91
C ARG A 342 9.02 8.03 -9.00
N ILE A 343 9.31 6.89 -9.61
CA ILE A 343 9.38 5.62 -8.88
C ILE A 343 10.75 5.01 -9.08
N GLY A 344 11.39 4.60 -7.98
CA GLY A 344 12.65 3.87 -7.97
C GLY A 344 12.54 2.61 -7.14
N SER A 345 13.62 1.82 -7.11
CA SER A 345 13.65 0.61 -6.29
C SER A 345 15.06 0.25 -5.85
N VAL A 346 15.17 -0.28 -4.64
CA VAL A 346 16.37 -0.90 -4.08
C VAL A 346 16.03 -2.37 -3.83
N PHE A 347 16.87 -3.29 -4.30
CA PHE A 347 16.85 -4.67 -3.86
C PHE A 347 18.08 -4.93 -3.00
N TYR A 348 17.91 -5.68 -1.93
CA TYR A 348 19.00 -6.02 -1.03
C TYR A 348 19.03 -7.50 -0.71
N ARG A 349 20.18 -7.97 -0.24
CA ARG A 349 20.37 -9.31 0.32
C ARG A 349 21.24 -9.20 1.58
N ASP A 350 21.99 -10.24 1.91
CA ASP A 350 22.91 -10.23 3.04
C ASP A 350 24.37 -9.94 2.63
N LYS A 351 25.22 -9.64 3.61
CA LYS A 351 26.61 -9.17 3.48
C LYS A 351 27.53 -10.16 2.77
N SER A 352 27.17 -11.44 2.72
CA SER A 352 27.97 -12.48 2.07
C SER A 352 27.50 -12.85 0.66
N ASP A 353 26.46 -12.19 0.15
CA ASP A 353 25.86 -12.50 -1.14
C ASP A 353 26.52 -11.81 -2.33
N GLU A 354 26.11 -12.21 -3.55
CA GLU A 354 26.55 -11.66 -4.84
C GLU A 354 26.48 -10.12 -4.88
N TYR A 355 25.52 -9.54 -4.17
CA TYR A 355 25.43 -8.11 -3.92
C TYR A 355 24.74 -7.87 -2.57
N LEU A 356 25.17 -6.81 -1.88
CA LEU A 356 24.52 -6.33 -0.67
C LEU A 356 23.28 -5.50 -1.03
N THR A 357 23.45 -4.48 -1.88
CA THR A 357 22.36 -3.68 -2.44
C THR A 357 22.57 -3.43 -3.93
N ARG A 358 21.46 -3.34 -4.67
CA ARG A 358 21.39 -2.82 -6.05
C ARG A 358 20.17 -1.92 -6.14
N PHE A 359 20.27 -0.84 -6.90
CA PHE A 359 19.14 0.06 -7.04
C PHE A 359 19.03 0.65 -8.44
N ILE A 360 17.81 1.01 -8.79
CA ILE A 360 17.49 1.92 -9.88
C ILE A 360 16.90 3.18 -9.26
N ASP A 361 17.44 4.32 -9.65
CA ASP A 361 17.00 5.61 -9.13
C ASP A 361 15.59 5.96 -9.65
N PHE A 362 15.04 7.08 -9.17
CA PHE A 362 13.69 7.55 -9.52
C PHE A 362 13.50 7.76 -11.04
N GLN A 363 12.64 6.94 -11.64
CA GLN A 363 12.28 7.00 -13.05
C GLN A 363 10.93 7.71 -13.24
N ASN A 364 10.79 8.47 -14.34
CA ASN A 364 9.50 9.02 -14.77
C ASN A 364 8.74 8.03 -15.69
N ASP A 365 9.48 7.21 -16.44
CA ASP A 365 8.92 6.11 -17.25
C ASP A 365 8.97 4.83 -16.41
N PRO A 366 7.84 4.13 -16.21
CA PRO A 366 7.84 2.87 -15.46
C PRO A 366 8.58 1.73 -16.16
N ALA A 367 8.82 1.78 -17.48
CA ALA A 367 9.37 0.64 -18.22
C ALA A 367 10.77 0.18 -17.75
N PRO A 368 11.79 1.07 -17.58
CA PRO A 368 13.10 0.67 -17.05
C PRO A 368 13.03 0.13 -15.63
N LEU A 369 12.12 0.66 -14.81
CA LEU A 369 11.89 0.19 -13.45
C LEU A 369 11.29 -1.23 -13.44
N MET A 370 10.29 -1.49 -14.28
CA MET A 370 9.70 -2.82 -14.41
C MET A 370 10.72 -3.84 -14.92
N GLU A 371 11.56 -3.47 -15.88
CA GLU A 371 12.66 -4.33 -16.35
C GLU A 371 13.64 -4.65 -15.22
N PHE A 372 14.02 -3.64 -14.44
CA PHE A 372 14.89 -3.81 -13.27
C PHE A 372 14.26 -4.75 -12.23
N ILE A 373 12.99 -4.55 -11.86
CA ILE A 373 12.26 -5.39 -10.89
C ILE A 373 12.19 -6.84 -11.40
N ASN A 374 11.83 -7.05 -12.66
CA ASN A 374 11.65 -8.38 -13.24
C ASN A 374 12.96 -9.18 -13.37
N ALA A 375 14.09 -8.51 -13.46
CA ALA A 375 15.41 -9.13 -13.49
C ALA A 375 15.85 -9.73 -12.14
N GLN A 376 15.16 -9.38 -11.04
CA GLN A 376 15.55 -9.85 -9.70
C GLN A 376 15.02 -11.26 -9.39
N SER A 377 15.70 -11.94 -8.47
CA SER A 377 15.33 -13.25 -7.94
C SER A 377 15.80 -13.42 -6.50
N ALA A 378 14.98 -14.08 -5.69
CA ALA A 378 15.32 -14.52 -4.34
C ALA A 378 16.49 -15.50 -4.37
N ARG A 379 17.61 -15.15 -3.74
CA ARG A 379 18.79 -16.01 -3.53
C ARG A 379 19.61 -15.49 -2.36
N GLY A 380 20.48 -16.33 -1.84
CA GLY A 380 21.43 -15.91 -0.83
C GLY A 380 20.87 -15.99 0.59
N GLY A 381 21.48 -15.23 1.48
CA GLY A 381 21.29 -15.29 2.93
C GLY A 381 22.21 -16.30 3.61
N GLY A 382 21.92 -16.61 4.87
CA GLY A 382 22.65 -17.62 5.63
C GLY A 382 22.14 -17.77 7.06
N ASP A 383 21.84 -16.66 7.71
CA ASP A 383 21.10 -16.56 8.97
C ASP A 383 19.72 -15.92 8.75
N TYR A 384 18.98 -15.69 9.85
CA TYR A 384 17.62 -15.16 9.79
C TYR A 384 17.60 -13.64 9.61
N GLN A 385 18.68 -12.94 9.99
CA GLN A 385 18.74 -11.49 9.92
C GLN A 385 19.30 -11.04 8.57
N GLU A 386 18.81 -9.92 8.07
CA GLU A 386 19.17 -9.43 6.74
C GLU A 386 19.73 -7.99 6.79
N ALA A 387 20.20 -7.46 5.67
CA ALA A 387 20.84 -6.14 5.61
C ALA A 387 19.86 -4.98 5.40
N VAL A 388 18.78 -4.94 6.19
CA VAL A 388 17.72 -3.92 6.10
C VAL A 388 18.29 -2.51 6.30
N GLU A 389 19.28 -2.35 7.18
CA GLU A 389 19.93 -1.06 7.44
C GLU A 389 20.71 -0.54 6.23
N ASP A 390 21.36 -1.42 5.47
CA ASP A 390 22.13 -1.08 4.29
C ASP A 390 21.21 -0.72 3.11
N ALA A 391 20.08 -1.43 3.01
CA ALA A 391 19.02 -1.13 2.06
C ALA A 391 18.40 0.25 2.29
N LEU A 392 18.04 0.56 3.54
CA LEU A 392 17.51 1.87 3.92
C LEU A 392 18.56 2.98 3.80
N THR A 393 19.82 2.70 4.11
CA THR A 393 20.94 3.63 3.87
C THR A 393 21.03 3.93 2.37
N THR A 394 21.01 2.92 1.50
CA THR A 394 21.01 3.10 0.04
C THR A 394 19.81 3.93 -0.42
N ALA A 395 18.61 3.63 0.09
CA ALA A 395 17.40 4.35 -0.27
C ALA A 395 17.43 5.82 0.16
N LEU A 396 17.96 6.13 1.34
CA LEU A 396 17.97 7.50 1.89
C LEU A 396 19.17 8.34 1.41
N ASP A 397 20.34 7.73 1.23
CA ASP A 397 21.58 8.45 0.91
C ASP A 397 21.91 8.46 -0.59
N SER A 398 21.57 7.39 -1.33
CA SER A 398 22.01 7.21 -2.72
C SER A 398 20.94 7.54 -3.76
N MET A 399 19.64 7.43 -3.44
CA MET A 399 18.56 7.81 -4.35
C MET A 399 18.33 9.32 -4.34
N HIS A 400 18.03 9.92 -5.50
CA HIS A 400 17.91 11.37 -5.64
C HIS A 400 16.49 11.87 -5.31
N TRP A 401 16.18 11.99 -4.01
CA TRP A 401 14.91 12.55 -3.53
C TRP A 401 14.77 14.03 -3.91
N ASP A 402 13.67 14.40 -4.55
CA ASP A 402 13.38 15.80 -4.88
C ASP A 402 13.10 16.59 -3.58
N SER A 403 13.80 17.70 -3.38
CA SER A 403 13.65 18.48 -2.14
C SER A 403 12.26 19.07 -1.96
N ASP A 404 11.59 19.40 -3.07
CA ASP A 404 10.27 20.04 -3.09
C ASP A 404 9.11 19.05 -3.27
N ALA A 405 9.37 17.74 -3.43
CA ALA A 405 8.32 16.75 -3.61
C ALA A 405 7.24 16.82 -2.52
N ARG A 406 5.97 16.81 -2.93
CA ARG A 406 4.82 16.85 -1.99
C ARG A 406 4.71 15.58 -1.15
N ALA A 407 5.29 14.48 -1.63
CA ALA A 407 5.29 13.20 -0.94
C ALA A 407 6.59 12.44 -1.26
N LYS A 408 7.17 11.84 -0.22
CA LYS A 408 8.29 10.92 -0.30
C LYS A 408 7.94 9.67 0.47
N VAL A 409 7.90 8.53 -0.20
CA VAL A 409 7.42 7.27 0.39
C VAL A 409 8.41 6.16 0.08
N ILE A 410 8.77 5.39 1.10
CA ILE A 410 9.45 4.10 0.96
C ILE A 410 8.45 3.00 1.32
N PHE A 411 8.26 2.04 0.43
CA PHE A 411 7.67 0.74 0.77
C PHE A 411 8.79 -0.24 1.05
N LEU A 412 8.97 -0.61 2.32
CA LEU A 412 10.01 -1.54 2.76
C LEU A 412 9.42 -2.95 2.84
N ILE A 413 9.77 -3.82 1.90
CA ILE A 413 9.21 -5.17 1.75
C ILE A 413 10.23 -6.17 2.26
N LEU A 414 9.88 -6.96 3.28
CA LEU A 414 10.81 -7.83 3.99
C LEU A 414 10.12 -8.97 4.74
N ASP A 415 10.84 -10.09 4.91
CA ASP A 415 10.45 -11.27 5.70
C ASP A 415 11.31 -11.47 6.96
N ALA A 416 12.34 -10.65 7.15
CA ALA A 416 13.32 -10.78 8.23
C ALA A 416 13.75 -9.42 8.84
N PRO A 417 14.15 -9.38 10.12
CA PRO A 417 14.66 -8.17 10.76
C PRO A 417 16.11 -7.85 10.35
N PRO A 418 16.56 -6.59 10.57
CA PRO A 418 17.98 -6.29 10.55
C PRO A 418 18.76 -7.07 11.63
N HIS A 419 20.06 -7.15 11.41
CA HIS A 419 21.00 -7.64 12.42
C HIS A 419 20.96 -6.83 13.73
N ASP A 420 21.17 -7.48 14.87
CA ASP A 420 21.18 -6.84 16.19
C ASP A 420 22.22 -5.70 16.31
N ALA A 421 23.34 -5.83 15.61
CA ALA A 421 24.37 -4.80 15.53
C ALA A 421 23.87 -3.50 14.87
N ALA A 422 22.81 -3.57 14.06
CA ALA A 422 22.25 -2.44 13.33
C ALA A 422 21.24 -1.62 14.14
N LYS A 423 20.93 -1.97 15.39
CA LYS A 423 19.94 -1.27 16.24
C LYS A 423 20.13 0.25 16.29
N VAL A 424 21.35 0.70 16.56
CA VAL A 424 21.67 2.14 16.62
C VAL A 424 21.55 2.78 15.23
N LYS A 425 21.97 2.08 14.18
CA LYS A 425 21.86 2.55 12.79
C LYS A 425 20.39 2.69 12.38
N MET A 426 19.52 1.75 12.76
CA MET A 426 18.07 1.84 12.52
C MET A 426 17.46 3.07 13.21
N GLN A 427 17.83 3.37 14.45
CA GLN A 427 17.40 4.60 15.14
C GLN A 427 17.85 5.88 14.39
N GLN A 428 19.08 5.89 13.86
CA GLN A 428 19.59 6.99 13.06
C GLN A 428 18.82 7.14 11.73
N LEU A 429 18.56 6.02 11.04
CA LEU A 429 17.81 6.01 9.79
C LEU A 429 16.36 6.47 9.97
N MET A 430 15.69 6.10 11.07
CA MET A 430 14.37 6.62 11.44
C MET A 430 14.37 8.14 11.57
N ARG A 431 15.35 8.69 12.31
CA ARG A 431 15.53 10.13 12.48
C ARG A 431 15.81 10.81 11.15
N GLN A 432 16.68 10.23 10.32
CA GLN A 432 17.03 10.75 9.01
C GLN A 432 15.82 10.79 8.07
N ALA A 433 15.07 9.68 7.96
CA ALA A 433 13.88 9.59 7.11
C ALA A 433 12.84 10.64 7.50
N ALA A 434 12.51 10.76 8.80
CA ALA A 434 11.60 11.80 9.29
C ALA A 434 12.11 13.20 8.93
N ALA A 435 13.40 13.43 9.13
CA ALA A 435 14.08 14.69 8.89
C ALA A 435 14.21 15.06 7.40
N MET A 436 14.00 14.11 6.49
CA MET A 436 13.91 14.28 5.03
C MET A 436 12.45 14.39 4.53
N GLY A 437 11.47 14.12 5.40
CA GLY A 437 10.06 13.99 5.03
C GLY A 437 9.70 12.67 4.35
N VAL A 438 10.56 11.66 4.46
CA VAL A 438 10.32 10.32 3.90
C VAL A 438 9.48 9.52 4.88
N ARG A 439 8.29 9.10 4.44
CA ARG A 439 7.43 8.17 5.16
C ARG A 439 7.79 6.75 4.78
N ILE A 440 7.99 5.88 5.76
CA ILE A 440 8.31 4.47 5.52
C ILE A 440 7.08 3.63 5.85
N VAL A 441 6.66 2.82 4.88
CA VAL A 441 5.57 1.85 4.98
C VAL A 441 6.17 0.45 4.88
N PRO A 442 6.44 -0.23 6.00
CA PRO A 442 6.83 -1.62 5.98
C PRO A 442 5.69 -2.48 5.40
N VAL A 443 6.04 -3.44 4.56
CA VAL A 443 5.18 -4.47 3.99
C VAL A 443 5.81 -5.81 4.39
N VAL A 444 5.39 -6.35 5.52
CA VAL A 444 5.99 -7.60 6.02
C VAL A 444 5.40 -8.83 5.32
N CYS A 445 6.29 -9.75 4.95
CA CYS A 445 5.98 -11.01 4.27
C CYS A 445 5.91 -12.17 5.27
N SER A 446 5.96 -13.41 4.79
CA SER A 446 6.00 -14.58 5.67
C SER A 446 7.30 -14.58 6.50
N GLY A 447 7.44 -15.44 7.51
CA GLY A 447 8.70 -15.55 8.28
C GLY A 447 8.96 -14.47 9.35
N VAL A 448 8.25 -13.34 9.34
CA VAL A 448 8.38 -12.26 10.34
C VAL A 448 7.87 -12.68 11.73
N ASP A 449 8.61 -12.28 12.78
CA ASP A 449 8.24 -12.51 14.19
C ASP A 449 7.67 -11.27 14.90
N LYS A 450 7.26 -11.42 16.16
CA LYS A 450 6.69 -10.32 16.97
C LYS A 450 7.69 -9.21 17.29
N SER A 451 8.97 -9.54 17.41
CA SER A 451 10.04 -8.56 17.62
C SER A 451 10.19 -7.65 16.39
N THR A 452 10.11 -8.25 15.20
CA THR A 452 10.20 -7.56 13.91
C THR A 452 8.94 -6.73 13.64
N GLU A 453 7.74 -7.26 13.95
CA GLU A 453 6.50 -6.47 13.92
C GLU A 453 6.63 -5.19 14.77
N TYR A 454 7.18 -5.29 15.99
CA TYR A 454 7.42 -4.13 16.84
C TYR A 454 8.33 -3.10 16.18
N LEU A 455 9.48 -3.54 15.64
CA LEU A 455 10.45 -2.66 14.99
C LEU A 455 9.84 -1.95 13.79
N MET A 456 9.10 -2.67 12.94
CA MET A 456 8.47 -2.13 11.74
C MET A 456 7.35 -1.13 12.08
N ARG A 457 6.55 -1.40 13.11
CA ARG A 457 5.55 -0.45 13.60
C ARG A 457 6.20 0.81 14.19
N ALA A 458 7.30 0.66 14.94
CA ALA A 458 8.06 1.80 15.44
C ALA A 458 8.68 2.64 14.30
N LEU A 459 9.19 1.99 13.24
CA LEU A 459 9.69 2.63 12.02
C LEU A 459 8.59 3.45 11.31
N ALA A 460 7.41 2.85 11.13
CA ALA A 460 6.25 3.52 10.56
C ALA A 460 5.83 4.73 11.39
N LEU A 461 5.73 4.58 12.72
CA LEU A 461 5.42 5.70 13.62
C LEU A 461 6.45 6.82 13.56
N ALA A 462 7.75 6.49 13.64
CA ALA A 462 8.83 7.47 13.63
C ALA A 462 8.80 8.33 12.36
N THR A 463 8.37 7.76 11.24
CA THR A 463 8.40 8.39 9.92
C THR A 463 7.03 8.86 9.43
N ASN A 464 5.96 8.78 10.23
CA ASN A 464 4.59 9.12 9.82
C ASN A 464 4.02 8.23 8.69
N GLY A 465 4.41 6.96 8.66
CA GLY A 465 3.87 5.92 7.75
C GLY A 465 2.77 5.05 8.38
N SER A 466 2.52 3.91 7.74
CA SER A 466 1.64 2.83 8.22
C SER A 466 2.36 1.48 8.12
N TYR A 467 1.83 0.46 8.79
CA TYR A 467 2.36 -0.91 8.78
C TYR A 467 1.45 -1.79 7.93
N VAL A 468 1.99 -2.38 6.89
CA VAL A 468 1.31 -3.33 6.00
C VAL A 468 1.88 -4.72 6.24
N PHE A 469 1.04 -5.73 6.17
CA PHE A 469 1.42 -7.12 6.34
C PHE A 469 0.62 -8.01 5.40
N LEU A 470 1.27 -9.00 4.79
CA LEU A 470 0.59 -10.00 3.99
C LEU A 470 -0.26 -10.92 4.88
N THR A 471 -1.30 -11.51 4.30
CA THR A 471 -2.21 -12.43 4.99
C THR A 471 -2.29 -13.78 4.29
N ASP A 472 -2.60 -14.81 5.06
CA ASP A 472 -2.77 -16.18 4.56
C ASP A 472 -4.02 -16.35 3.68
N ASP A 473 -4.89 -15.32 3.57
CA ASP A 473 -6.12 -15.40 2.78
C ASP A 473 -5.82 -15.73 1.31
N SER A 474 -4.75 -15.20 0.71
CA SER A 474 -4.34 -15.55 -0.66
C SER A 474 -3.97 -17.03 -0.84
N GLY A 475 -3.54 -17.69 0.24
CA GLY A 475 -2.95 -19.02 0.20
C GLY A 475 -1.61 -19.10 -0.55
N VAL A 476 -0.97 -17.94 -0.79
CA VAL A 476 0.36 -17.81 -1.40
C VAL A 476 1.38 -17.51 -0.32
N GLY A 477 2.59 -18.05 -0.48
CA GLY A 477 3.67 -17.85 0.47
C GLY A 477 3.62 -18.80 1.66
N GLY A 478 4.56 -18.57 2.58
CA GLY A 478 4.62 -19.22 3.88
C GLY A 478 3.49 -18.75 4.80
N LYS A 479 3.53 -19.20 6.07
CA LYS A 479 2.58 -18.71 7.07
C LYS A 479 2.93 -17.27 7.46
N HIS A 480 1.95 -16.40 7.42
CA HIS A 480 2.09 -15.00 7.81
C HIS A 480 1.79 -14.79 9.30
N LEU A 481 2.49 -13.83 9.89
CA LEU A 481 2.26 -13.43 11.28
C LEU A 481 0.88 -12.75 11.41
N LYS A 482 0.00 -13.30 12.24
CA LYS A 482 -1.24 -12.59 12.61
C LYS A 482 -0.85 -11.28 13.32
N PRO A 483 -1.28 -10.10 12.84
CA PRO A 483 -0.88 -8.82 13.41
C PRO A 483 -1.37 -8.65 14.85
N THR A 484 -0.65 -7.87 15.62
CA THR A 484 -1.02 -7.47 16.99
C THR A 484 -1.95 -6.25 16.91
N THR A 485 -3.22 -6.51 16.59
CA THR A 485 -4.30 -5.51 16.52
C THR A 485 -5.66 -6.15 16.89
N ASP A 486 -6.65 -5.31 17.18
CA ASP A 486 -8.03 -5.71 17.51
C ASP A 486 -8.82 -6.14 16.27
N ASP A 487 -8.71 -5.38 15.18
CA ASP A 487 -9.29 -5.68 13.88
C ASP A 487 -8.42 -5.14 12.73
N TYR A 488 -8.65 -5.63 11.52
CA TYR A 488 -8.09 -5.07 10.29
C TYR A 488 -8.92 -5.55 9.10
N LYS A 489 -8.82 -4.84 7.98
CA LYS A 489 -9.44 -5.21 6.72
C LYS A 489 -8.44 -5.99 5.86
N VAL A 490 -8.88 -7.12 5.32
CA VAL A 490 -8.14 -7.83 4.26
C VAL A 490 -8.49 -7.20 2.91
N GLU A 491 -7.47 -6.83 2.15
CA GLU A 491 -7.56 -6.29 0.79
C GLU A 491 -6.59 -7.04 -0.11
N LEU A 492 -6.72 -6.88 -1.44
CA LEU A 492 -5.63 -7.26 -2.35
C LEU A 492 -4.45 -6.31 -2.11
N LEU A 493 -3.22 -6.84 -2.10
CA LEU A 493 -2.02 -6.07 -1.80
C LEU A 493 -1.86 -4.88 -2.74
N ASN A 494 -2.02 -5.09 -4.05
CA ASN A 494 -1.91 -4.01 -5.02
C ASN A 494 -2.96 -2.92 -4.82
N ASP A 495 -4.21 -3.28 -4.52
CA ASP A 495 -5.28 -2.31 -4.25
C ASP A 495 -4.99 -1.54 -2.95
N LEU A 496 -4.47 -2.21 -1.92
CA LEU A 496 -4.04 -1.61 -0.67
C LEU A 496 -2.89 -0.62 -0.89
N LEU A 497 -1.82 -1.04 -1.58
CA LEU A 497 -0.68 -0.17 -1.86
C LEU A 497 -1.08 1.02 -2.72
N GLN A 498 -1.92 0.83 -3.74
CA GLN A 498 -2.50 1.93 -4.52
C GLN A 498 -3.28 2.91 -3.63
N ARG A 499 -4.09 2.40 -2.70
CA ARG A 499 -4.86 3.21 -1.74
C ARG A 499 -3.93 4.01 -0.82
N VAL A 500 -2.91 3.37 -0.24
CA VAL A 500 -1.93 4.04 0.63
C VAL A 500 -1.17 5.12 -0.16
N ILE A 501 -0.72 4.82 -1.38
CA ILE A 501 -0.06 5.82 -2.24
C ILE A 501 -1.00 7.00 -2.49
N ALA A 502 -2.26 6.73 -2.84
CA ALA A 502 -3.28 7.75 -3.08
C ALA A 502 -3.43 8.69 -1.88
N GLU A 503 -3.59 8.14 -0.68
CA GLU A 503 -3.70 8.90 0.57
C GLU A 503 -2.47 9.77 0.84
N MET A 504 -1.29 9.23 0.53
CA MET A 504 -0.01 9.88 0.77
C MET A 504 0.30 11.00 -0.23
N VAL A 505 -0.09 10.88 -1.49
CA VAL A 505 0.19 11.90 -2.53
C VAL A 505 -0.91 12.94 -2.67
N TYR A 506 -2.11 12.65 -2.18
CA TYR A 506 -3.25 13.55 -2.27
C TYR A 506 -3.00 14.86 -1.53
N ILE A 507 -3.29 15.98 -2.18
CA ILE A 507 -3.28 17.30 -1.55
C ILE A 507 -4.52 18.06 -1.99
N GLU A 508 -5.08 18.83 -1.06
CA GLU A 508 -6.22 19.68 -1.38
C GLU A 508 -5.78 20.85 -2.29
N PRO A 509 -6.49 21.12 -3.40
CA PRO A 509 -6.18 22.23 -4.28
C PRO A 509 -6.21 23.58 -3.56
N CYS A 510 -5.33 24.50 -3.96
CA CYS A 510 -5.25 25.83 -3.38
C CYS A 510 -6.43 26.74 -3.71
N ASN A 511 -7.12 26.52 -4.85
CA ASN A 511 -8.24 27.34 -5.30
C ASN A 511 -9.57 26.74 -4.82
N ASP A 512 -10.42 27.54 -4.17
CA ASP A 512 -11.72 27.15 -3.59
C ASP A 512 -12.82 26.77 -4.62
N ALA A 513 -12.46 26.51 -5.88
CA ALA A 513 -13.42 26.34 -6.97
C ALA A 513 -14.04 24.94 -7.07
N GLY A 514 -13.70 24.01 -6.18
CA GLY A 514 -14.30 22.68 -6.12
C GLY A 514 -14.88 22.43 -4.75
N LYS A 515 -16.12 21.93 -4.68
CA LYS A 515 -16.50 21.10 -3.53
C LYS A 515 -15.38 20.06 -3.39
N PRO A 516 -14.79 19.84 -2.21
CA PRO A 516 -13.87 18.74 -2.02
C PRO A 516 -14.58 17.48 -2.51
N GLU A 517 -14.19 16.96 -3.69
CA GLU A 517 -14.70 15.69 -4.16
C GLU A 517 -13.99 14.67 -3.29
N VAL A 518 -14.75 14.17 -2.32
CA VAL A 518 -14.20 13.29 -1.31
C VAL A 518 -13.95 11.96 -1.98
N PRO A 519 -12.72 11.41 -1.92
CA PRO A 519 -12.45 10.11 -2.51
C PRO A 519 -13.22 8.97 -1.81
N VAL A 520 -13.86 9.21 -0.67
CA VAL A 520 -14.37 8.18 0.24
C VAL A 520 -15.75 8.46 0.80
N THR A 521 -16.58 7.41 0.82
CA THR A 521 -17.75 7.33 1.71
C THR A 521 -17.41 6.33 2.82
N PRO A 522 -17.14 6.79 4.06
CA PRO A 522 -16.83 5.88 5.17
C PRO A 522 -18.06 5.04 5.55
N ASP A 523 -17.83 3.90 6.19
CA ASP A 523 -18.92 3.05 6.67
C ASP A 523 -19.63 3.69 7.86
N ASN A 524 -20.91 4.05 7.66
CA ASN A 524 -21.78 4.59 8.69
C ASN A 524 -22.71 3.50 9.27
N ASN A 525 -22.11 2.56 9.98
CA ASN A 525 -22.80 1.39 10.54
C ASN A 525 -23.77 1.72 11.72
N ALA A 526 -23.64 2.89 12.35
CA ALA A 526 -24.48 3.34 13.47
C ALA A 526 -25.44 4.49 13.14
N LYS A 527 -25.61 4.82 11.85
CA LYS A 527 -26.47 5.92 11.37
C LYS A 527 -26.21 7.24 12.10
N ILE A 528 -24.93 7.55 12.34
CA ILE A 528 -24.54 8.84 12.88
C ILE A 528 -24.85 9.93 11.85
N SER A 529 -25.42 11.04 12.30
CA SER A 529 -25.59 12.24 11.48
C SER A 529 -24.76 13.37 12.05
N VAL A 530 -24.08 14.10 11.17
CA VAL A 530 -23.27 15.27 11.53
C VAL A 530 -23.77 16.49 10.76
N TYR A 531 -24.08 17.57 11.47
CA TYR A 531 -24.58 18.80 10.86
C TYR A 531 -24.13 20.08 11.59
N PRO A 532 -24.02 21.23 10.90
CA PRO A 532 -24.11 21.38 9.45
C PRO A 532 -22.96 20.66 8.74
N ASN A 533 -23.22 20.14 7.54
CA ASN A 533 -22.22 19.51 6.69
C ASN A 533 -22.51 19.87 5.22
N PRO A 534 -21.72 20.75 4.57
CA PRO A 534 -20.47 21.32 5.06
C PRO A 534 -20.62 22.22 6.30
N SER A 535 -19.56 22.33 7.10
CA SER A 535 -19.47 23.16 8.33
C SER A 535 -18.45 24.28 8.17
N ALA A 536 -18.69 25.41 8.84
CA ALA A 536 -17.70 26.48 9.05
C ALA A 536 -16.84 26.28 10.31
N GLY A 537 -17.05 25.17 11.04
CA GLY A 537 -16.28 24.82 12.23
C GLY A 537 -17.09 24.01 13.23
N ARG A 538 -18.11 24.63 13.83
CA ARG A 538 -18.95 23.96 14.83
C ARG A 538 -19.86 22.93 14.19
N ILE A 539 -19.92 21.75 14.79
CA ILE A 539 -20.78 20.65 14.35
C ILE A 539 -21.51 20.01 15.53
N GLN A 540 -22.70 19.50 15.24
CA GLN A 540 -23.47 18.61 16.11
C GLN A 540 -23.42 17.20 15.53
N ILE A 541 -23.21 16.23 16.41
CA ILE A 541 -23.13 14.81 16.08
C ILE A 541 -24.31 14.15 16.79
N LYS A 542 -25.16 13.46 16.05
CA LYS A 542 -26.27 12.67 16.60
C LYS A 542 -26.11 11.20 16.27
N ALA A 543 -26.25 10.32 17.25
CA ALA A 543 -26.24 8.87 17.05
C ALA A 543 -27.58 8.27 17.43
N THR A 544 -28.04 7.25 16.69
CA THR A 544 -29.24 6.48 17.05
C THR A 544 -28.94 5.32 18.00
N GLU A 545 -27.66 5.02 18.21
CA GLU A 545 -27.18 3.89 19.00
C GLU A 545 -26.16 4.36 20.04
N ALA A 546 -25.84 3.49 21.01
CA ALA A 546 -24.85 3.78 22.03
C ALA A 546 -23.43 3.78 21.42
N ILE A 547 -22.69 4.86 21.69
CA ILE A 547 -21.28 5.00 21.28
C ILE A 547 -20.40 4.79 22.50
N LYS A 548 -19.35 3.97 22.36
CA LYS A 548 -18.34 3.72 23.40
C LYS A 548 -17.17 4.69 23.30
N GLU A 549 -16.72 4.96 22.08
CA GLU A 549 -15.61 5.87 21.79
C GLU A 549 -15.90 6.70 20.56
N MET A 550 -15.39 7.94 20.51
CA MET A 550 -15.52 8.82 19.37
C MET A 550 -14.30 9.72 19.23
N TYR A 551 -13.89 9.96 17.99
CA TYR A 551 -12.68 10.69 17.63
C TYR A 551 -12.94 11.59 16.43
N ILE A 552 -12.25 12.73 16.41
CA ILE A 552 -12.04 13.51 15.20
C ILE A 552 -10.77 12.97 14.56
N ALA A 553 -10.84 12.62 13.28
CA ALA A 553 -9.72 12.19 12.47
C ALA A 553 -9.64 13.02 11.19
N ASP A 554 -8.46 13.07 10.57
CA ASP A 554 -8.35 13.57 9.20
C ASP A 554 -8.90 12.56 8.17
N PHE A 555 -8.88 12.92 6.88
CA PHE A 555 -9.40 12.07 5.81
C PHE A 555 -8.67 10.71 5.66
N THR A 556 -7.45 10.58 6.18
CA THR A 556 -6.70 9.31 6.20
C THR A 556 -7.13 8.41 7.36
N GLY A 557 -7.93 8.94 8.31
CA GLY A 557 -8.38 8.24 9.51
C GLY A 557 -7.48 8.44 10.73
N LYS A 558 -6.36 9.16 10.58
CA LYS A 558 -5.44 9.48 11.68
C LYS A 558 -6.12 10.35 12.73
N VAL A 559 -6.06 9.91 13.98
CA VAL A 559 -6.73 10.58 15.09
C VAL A 559 -6.11 11.95 15.33
N LEU A 560 -6.96 12.97 15.44
CA LEU A 560 -6.61 14.33 15.80
C LEU A 560 -6.98 14.64 17.24
N GLU A 561 -8.12 14.14 17.70
CA GLU A 561 -8.68 14.46 19.00
C GLU A 561 -9.71 13.41 19.43
N LYS A 562 -9.75 13.09 20.73
CA LYS A 562 -10.79 12.24 21.33
C LYS A 562 -11.97 13.11 21.79
N ILE A 563 -13.18 12.72 21.40
CA ILE A 563 -14.41 13.35 21.86
C ILE A 563 -14.85 12.65 23.15
N ALA A 564 -15.08 13.42 24.22
CA ALA A 564 -15.58 12.88 25.47
C ALA A 564 -17.01 12.34 25.31
N ILE A 565 -17.20 11.06 25.65
CA ILE A 565 -18.48 10.35 25.56
C ILE A 565 -19.13 10.23 26.93
N TRP A 566 -20.42 10.54 27.01
CA TRP A 566 -21.26 10.40 28.20
C TRP A 566 -22.42 9.46 27.84
N GLN A 567 -22.47 8.27 28.45
CA GLN A 567 -23.32 7.14 28.00
C GLN A 567 -24.83 7.42 27.87
N LYS A 568 -25.35 8.48 28.51
CA LYS A 568 -26.77 8.87 28.45
C LYS A 568 -27.10 9.90 27.37
N ILE A 569 -26.10 10.36 26.61
CA ILE A 569 -26.23 11.42 25.63
C ILE A 569 -26.06 10.82 24.23
N HIS A 570 -26.97 11.16 23.33
CA HIS A 570 -26.92 10.79 21.91
C HIS A 570 -26.62 11.97 20.99
N ASN A 571 -26.35 13.15 21.56
CA ASN A 571 -26.07 14.39 20.86
C ASN A 571 -24.79 15.02 21.42
N TRP A 572 -23.76 15.18 20.59
CA TRP A 572 -22.50 15.82 20.96
C TRP A 572 -22.28 17.08 20.14
N GLN A 573 -21.49 18.01 20.68
CA GLN A 573 -21.04 19.19 19.96
C GLN A 573 -19.53 19.27 20.00
N THR A 574 -18.91 19.59 18.86
CA THR A 574 -17.47 19.84 18.77
C THR A 574 -17.18 20.96 17.79
N ASP A 575 -15.93 21.43 17.76
CA ASP A 575 -15.49 22.56 16.95
C ASP A 575 -14.22 22.21 16.15
N LEU A 576 -14.40 22.17 14.83
CA LEU A 576 -13.36 21.93 13.84
C LEU A 576 -12.75 23.24 13.32
N SER A 577 -13.23 24.42 13.73
CA SER A 577 -12.75 25.76 13.26
C SER A 577 -11.26 25.98 13.50
N ARG A 578 -10.63 25.12 14.30
CA ARG A 578 -9.20 25.14 14.55
C ARG A 578 -8.43 24.52 13.36
N TYR A 579 -8.93 23.48 12.71
CA TYR A 579 -8.19 22.74 11.68
C TYR A 579 -8.26 23.42 10.30
N PRO A 580 -7.37 23.07 9.35
CA PRO A 580 -7.46 23.54 7.98
C PRO A 580 -8.81 23.25 7.32
N SER A 581 -9.19 24.00 6.29
CA SER A 581 -10.27 23.58 5.40
C SER A 581 -9.93 22.20 4.81
N GLY A 582 -10.95 21.34 4.66
CA GLY A 582 -10.78 20.00 4.13
C GLY A 582 -11.77 18.99 4.67
N THR A 583 -11.48 17.71 4.43
CA THR A 583 -12.33 16.60 4.86
C THR A 583 -11.82 15.98 6.16
N TYR A 584 -12.74 15.77 7.09
CA TYR A 584 -12.53 15.14 8.39
C TYR A 584 -13.49 13.96 8.56
N LEU A 585 -13.11 13.06 9.46
CA LEU A 585 -13.91 11.90 9.83
C LEU A 585 -14.27 11.98 11.31
N ILE A 586 -15.55 11.81 11.63
CA ILE A 586 -16.00 11.48 12.97
C ILE A 586 -15.97 9.97 13.06
N ARG A 587 -14.89 9.42 13.65
CA ARG A 587 -14.72 7.99 13.88
C ARG A 587 -15.35 7.60 15.19
N TYR A 588 -16.00 6.45 15.26
CA TYR A 588 -16.69 6.00 16.45
C TYR A 588 -16.70 4.49 16.58
N PHE A 589 -16.82 4.00 17.83
CA PHE A 589 -16.89 2.58 18.14
C PHE A 589 -18.18 2.27 18.91
N THR A 590 -18.97 1.30 18.43
CA THR A 590 -20.26 0.91 19.05
C THR A 590 -20.14 -0.31 19.96
N GLY A 591 -19.02 -1.04 19.92
CA GLY A 591 -18.87 -2.33 20.60
C GLY A 591 -19.49 -3.50 19.84
N GLN A 592 -20.77 -3.43 19.47
CA GLN A 592 -21.45 -4.54 18.77
C GLN A 592 -21.20 -4.56 17.26
N LYS A 593 -21.22 -3.40 16.60
CA LYS A 593 -21.02 -3.27 15.15
C LYS A 593 -19.59 -2.85 14.79
N GLY A 594 -18.70 -2.81 15.77
CA GLY A 594 -17.32 -2.41 15.55
C GLY A 594 -17.16 -0.91 15.31
N TRP A 595 -16.10 -0.57 14.58
CA TRP A 595 -15.75 0.80 14.19
C TRP A 595 -16.59 1.28 13.01
N GLY A 596 -16.95 2.56 13.02
CA GLY A 596 -17.59 3.26 11.91
C GLY A 596 -17.06 4.69 11.79
N ALA A 597 -17.40 5.37 10.71
CA ALA A 597 -17.08 6.78 10.53
C ALA A 597 -18.17 7.54 9.78
N GLU A 598 -18.31 8.82 10.10
CA GLU A 598 -19.14 9.76 9.35
C GLU A 598 -18.30 10.94 8.87
N LYS A 599 -18.54 11.37 7.62
CA LYS A 599 -17.75 12.41 6.97
C LYS A 599 -18.21 13.80 7.36
N VAL A 600 -17.25 14.72 7.52
CA VAL A 600 -17.52 16.16 7.69
C VAL A 600 -16.61 16.96 6.77
N VAL A 601 -17.20 17.88 6.00
CA VAL A 601 -16.44 18.82 5.16
C VAL A 601 -16.37 20.16 5.89
N LEU A 602 -15.15 20.63 6.17
CA LEU A 602 -14.88 21.94 6.76
C LEU A 602 -14.51 22.93 5.66
N ILE A 603 -15.28 24.02 5.56
CA ILE A 603 -15.09 25.10 4.59
C ILE A 603 -15.01 26.41 5.36
N LYS A 604 -14.04 27.26 5.05
CA LYS A 604 -13.83 28.55 5.74
C LYS A 604 -13.75 29.69 4.77
#